data_AF-A0A3E3DWW5-F1
#
_entry.id   AF-A0A3E3DWW5-F1
#
_cell.length_a   1.000
_cell.length_b   1.000
_cell.length_c   1.000
_cell.angle_alpha   90.00
_cell.angle_beta   90.00
_cell.angle_gamma   90.00
#
_symmetry.space_group_name_H-M   'P 1'
#
loop_
_entity.id
_entity.type
_entity.pdbx_description
1 polymer ?
#
loop_
_entity_poly.entity_id
_entity_poly.type
_entity_poly.pdbx_seq_one_letter_code
_entity_poly.pdbx_strand_id
1 'polypeptide(L)'
;MRFSNVIAASFLNLFISSSYHITGKDCVKNKYLDYNVHKETNVMDTKEIRELLQKVREIGEPLKQDKELQVQSKNGIQDLVTDMDKNTEKKLREVLQTFTPGCTFIGEEGNQVISDSMWIIDPIDGTTNFINAQEGYAICLAYVKDKQPILGIVYDVAEDTMYWAYKGKGAFINNEKVEKELPKRPLSQCVWEASLNTLLVFPKLIDLFQQTRGHRSRGCCSLSVISTALGKTDFYLTEQAKCWDYAAADVFLKECQGISWCKKDYFSCEPNLYIAAHTQEVIETIKEYL
;
A
#
# COMPACT_ATOMS: atom_id res chain seq x y z
N MET A 1 33.99 12.75 44.85
CA MET A 1 33.65 11.46 44.22
C MET A 1 33.78 11.63 42.71
N ARG A 2 34.82 11.04 42.11
CA ARG A 2 35.04 10.97 40.66
C ARG A 2 34.67 9.55 40.23
N PHE A 3 33.84 9.39 39.21
CA PHE A 3 33.67 8.10 38.54
C PHE A 3 34.39 8.13 37.20
N SER A 4 35.21 7.10 37.01
CA SER A 4 36.09 6.84 35.87
C SER A 4 35.41 5.88 34.90
N ASN A 5 35.79 5.99 33.63
CA ASN A 5 35.32 5.21 32.48
C ASN A 5 35.73 3.71 32.45
N VAL A 6 35.09 3.01 31.50
CA VAL A 6 35.59 1.92 30.60
C VAL A 6 35.18 0.46 30.89
N ILE A 7 34.19 0.00 30.11
CA ILE A 7 34.10 -1.18 29.22
C ILE A 7 34.95 -2.44 29.55
N ALA A 8 34.28 -3.60 29.65
CA ALA A 8 34.77 -4.88 29.13
C ALA A 8 33.61 -5.87 28.87
N ALA A 9 33.74 -6.62 27.78
CA ALA A 9 32.77 -7.53 27.19
C ALA A 9 32.67 -8.90 27.88
N SER A 10 31.53 -9.58 27.71
CA SER A 10 31.47 -11.04 27.67
C SER A 10 30.16 -11.53 27.03
N PHE A 11 30.29 -11.99 25.78
CA PHE A 11 29.37 -12.88 25.09
C PHE A 11 29.42 -14.27 25.76
N LEU A 12 28.26 -14.95 25.94
CA LEU A 12 28.17 -16.41 25.78
C LEU A 12 26.72 -16.88 25.54
N ASN A 13 26.51 -17.43 24.34
CA ASN A 13 25.72 -18.61 23.97
C ASN A 13 24.28 -18.79 24.49
N LEU A 14 23.31 -18.62 23.58
CA LEU A 14 22.25 -19.62 23.41
C LEU A 14 22.17 -20.07 21.94
N PHE A 15 22.58 -21.33 21.73
CA PHE A 15 22.34 -22.10 20.51
C PHE A 15 20.85 -22.46 20.43
N ILE A 16 20.18 -22.10 19.33
CA ILE A 16 19.09 -22.91 18.77
C ILE A 16 19.33 -23.01 17.27
N SER A 17 19.66 -24.22 16.84
CA SER A 17 19.80 -24.62 15.44
C SER A 17 18.43 -24.75 14.79
N SER A 18 18.22 -24.05 13.67
CA SER A 18 17.31 -24.47 12.61
C SER A 18 17.94 -24.07 11.28
N SER A 19 18.66 -25.01 10.68
CA SER A 19 19.31 -24.87 9.40
C SER A 19 18.26 -24.99 8.29
N TYR A 20 17.87 -23.87 7.70
CA TYR A 20 17.28 -23.86 6.36
C TYR A 20 18.37 -23.45 5.37
N HIS A 21 19.00 -24.47 4.78
CA HIS A 21 19.75 -24.31 3.53
C HIS A 21 18.74 -24.08 2.40
N ILE A 22 18.66 -22.85 1.90
CA ILE A 22 18.11 -22.58 0.57
C ILE A 22 19.31 -22.27 -0.32
N THR A 23 19.69 -23.28 -1.09
CA THR A 23 20.66 -23.15 -2.17
C THR A 23 20.06 -22.25 -3.26
N GLY A 24 20.80 -21.21 -3.63
CA GLY A 24 20.45 -20.34 -4.74
C GLY A 24 20.39 -21.12 -6.04
N LYS A 25 19.23 -21.07 -6.69
CA LYS A 25 18.97 -21.11 -8.15
C LYS A 25 17.55 -21.63 -8.35
N ASP A 26 16.57 -20.75 -8.14
CA ASP A 26 15.29 -20.78 -8.86
C ASP A 26 14.74 -19.36 -8.86
N CYS A 27 15.34 -18.55 -9.73
CA CYS A 27 14.86 -17.23 -10.07
C CYS A 27 13.57 -17.43 -10.87
N VAL A 28 12.42 -17.37 -10.20
CA VAL A 28 11.12 -17.31 -10.86
C VAL A 28 11.15 -16.08 -11.75
N LYS A 29 11.14 -16.31 -13.06
CA LYS A 29 11.01 -15.27 -14.09
C LYS A 29 9.74 -14.47 -13.79
N ASN A 30 9.90 -13.30 -13.18
CA ASN A 30 8.87 -12.26 -13.19
C ASN A 30 8.74 -11.80 -14.65
N LYS A 31 7.85 -12.47 -15.40
CA LYS A 31 7.36 -11.96 -16.67
C LYS A 31 6.59 -10.69 -16.35
N TYR A 32 7.14 -9.56 -16.75
CA TYR A 32 6.36 -8.37 -17.07
C TYR A 32 5.09 -8.81 -17.79
N LEU A 33 3.94 -8.41 -17.26
CA LEU A 33 2.64 -8.64 -17.87
C LEU A 33 2.50 -7.77 -19.13
N ASP A 34 3.18 -8.14 -20.21
CA ASP A 34 2.82 -7.73 -21.57
C ASP A 34 1.60 -8.56 -21.96
N TYR A 35 0.40 -8.07 -21.63
CA TYR A 35 -0.86 -8.64 -22.10
C TYR A 35 -1.48 -7.76 -23.17
N ASN A 36 -1.72 -8.40 -24.31
CA ASN A 36 -2.34 -7.87 -25.52
C ASN A 36 -3.62 -7.06 -25.23
N VAL A 37 -3.79 -6.00 -26.04
CA VAL A 37 -4.93 -5.09 -26.09
C VAL A 37 -6.23 -5.85 -26.34
N HIS A 38 -6.89 -6.30 -25.28
CA HIS A 38 -8.31 -6.63 -25.32
C HIS A 38 -9.11 -5.32 -25.31
N LYS A 39 -10.15 -5.23 -26.15
CA LYS A 39 -11.06 -4.08 -26.24
C LYS A 39 -11.45 -3.60 -24.84
N GLU A 40 -11.12 -2.35 -24.51
CA GLU A 40 -11.54 -1.68 -23.27
C GLU A 40 -13.07 -1.67 -23.19
N THR A 41 -13.65 -2.61 -22.45
CA THR A 41 -14.99 -2.43 -21.91
C THR A 41 -14.84 -1.63 -20.63
N ASN A 42 -15.16 -0.33 -20.68
CA ASN A 42 -15.37 0.45 -19.47
C ASN A 42 -16.44 -0.25 -18.64
N VAL A 43 -16.08 -0.68 -17.43
CA VAL A 43 -17.04 -1.37 -16.53
C VAL A 43 -17.94 -0.37 -15.83
N MET A 44 -17.45 0.86 -15.62
CA MET A 44 -18.22 1.98 -15.12
C MET A 44 -17.97 3.21 -16.00
N ASP A 45 -19.00 4.02 -16.18
CA ASP A 45 -18.89 5.32 -16.83
C ASP A 45 -18.46 6.43 -15.84
N THR A 46 -18.17 7.63 -16.37
CA THR A 46 -17.72 8.75 -15.53
C THR A 46 -18.76 9.22 -14.51
N LYS A 47 -20.05 9.07 -14.82
CA LYS A 47 -21.13 9.44 -13.90
C LYS A 47 -21.21 8.45 -12.74
N GLU A 48 -21.17 7.15 -13.04
CA GLU A 48 -21.14 6.08 -12.04
C GLU A 48 -19.92 6.21 -11.13
N ILE A 49 -18.73 6.49 -11.68
CA ILE A 49 -17.53 6.73 -10.87
C ILE A 49 -17.74 7.90 -9.91
N ARG A 50 -18.26 9.04 -10.38
CA ARG A 50 -18.52 10.21 -9.49
C ARG A 50 -19.51 9.90 -8.39
N GLU A 51 -20.57 9.16 -8.70
CA GLU A 51 -21.55 8.71 -7.70
C GLU A 51 -20.92 7.77 -6.68
N LEU A 52 -20.03 6.86 -7.12
CA LEU A 52 -19.27 5.99 -6.23
C LEU A 52 -18.35 6.80 -5.31
N LEU A 53 -17.55 7.73 -5.85
CA LEU A 53 -16.65 8.58 -5.04
C LEU A 53 -17.42 9.36 -3.96
N GLN A 54 -18.60 9.88 -4.30
CA GLN A 54 -19.46 10.58 -3.34
C GLN A 54 -19.95 9.65 -2.22
N LYS A 55 -20.38 8.43 -2.56
CA LYS A 55 -20.78 7.43 -1.54
C LYS A 55 -19.61 7.00 -0.66
N VAL A 56 -18.40 6.87 -1.22
CA VAL A 56 -17.19 6.55 -0.43
C VAL A 56 -16.91 7.66 0.57
N ARG A 57 -17.01 8.94 0.15
CA ARG A 57 -16.89 10.08 1.06
C ARG A 57 -17.92 10.01 2.20
N GLU A 58 -19.19 9.79 1.88
CA GLU A 58 -20.29 9.66 2.86
C GLU A 58 -20.07 8.52 3.85
N ILE A 59 -19.55 7.38 3.38
CA ILE A 59 -19.22 6.24 4.24
C ILE A 59 -18.05 6.55 5.18
N GLY A 60 -17.08 7.37 4.74
CA GLY A 60 -15.93 7.80 5.54
C GLY A 60 -16.22 8.93 6.53
N GLU A 61 -17.30 9.70 6.38
CA GLU A 61 -17.63 10.81 7.30
C GLU A 61 -17.65 10.41 8.80
N PRO A 62 -18.20 9.25 9.20
CA PRO A 62 -18.16 8.82 10.59
C PRO A 62 -16.76 8.56 11.15
N LEU A 63 -15.75 8.34 10.29
CA LEU A 63 -14.35 8.14 10.69
C LEU A 63 -13.67 9.46 11.07
N LYS A 64 -14.17 10.62 10.61
CA LYS A 64 -13.64 11.94 10.99
C LYS A 64 -13.97 12.33 12.44
N GLN A 65 -14.84 11.58 13.11
CA GLN A 65 -15.37 11.94 14.42
C GLN A 65 -14.50 11.33 15.53
N ASP A 66 -14.00 12.19 16.42
CA ASP A 66 -13.33 11.78 17.65
C ASP A 66 -14.36 11.09 18.58
N LYS A 67 -14.28 9.77 18.65
CA LYS A 67 -15.16 8.91 19.45
C LYS A 67 -14.31 7.95 20.25
N GLU A 68 -14.84 7.49 21.38
CA GLU A 68 -14.26 6.34 22.09
C GLU A 68 -14.27 5.12 21.16
N LEU A 69 -13.08 4.79 20.63
CA LEU A 69 -12.87 3.64 19.76
C LEU A 69 -12.76 2.37 20.62
N GLN A 70 -13.54 1.35 20.28
CA GLN A 70 -13.29 0.01 20.79
C GLN A 70 -12.15 -0.62 19.98
N VAL A 71 -10.93 -0.54 20.53
CA VAL A 71 -9.72 -1.09 19.92
C VAL A 71 -9.54 -2.54 20.35
N GLN A 72 -9.37 -3.42 19.37
CA GLN A 72 -9.03 -4.83 19.56
C GLN A 72 -7.67 -5.10 18.89
N SER A 73 -6.97 -6.12 19.35
CA SER A 73 -5.75 -6.63 18.70
C SER A 73 -6.06 -7.96 18.01
N LYS A 74 -5.66 -8.09 16.74
CA LYS A 74 -5.81 -9.32 15.94
C LYS A 74 -4.65 -10.28 16.19
N ASN A 75 -3.42 -9.86 15.89
CA ASN A 75 -2.20 -10.68 15.98
C ASN A 75 -1.07 -9.99 16.76
N GLY A 76 -1.37 -9.42 17.92
CA GLY A 76 -0.40 -8.75 18.80
C GLY A 76 -0.48 -7.24 18.74
N ILE A 77 0.35 -6.56 19.53
CA ILE A 77 0.18 -5.13 19.86
C ILE A 77 0.24 -4.17 18.66
N GLN A 78 0.74 -4.63 17.51
CA GLN A 78 0.89 -3.84 16.28
C GLN A 78 -0.26 -4.06 15.28
N ASP A 79 -1.04 -5.13 15.44
CA ASP A 79 -2.13 -5.50 14.53
C ASP A 79 -3.46 -5.16 15.21
N LEU A 80 -3.94 -3.93 14.97
CA LEU A 80 -5.09 -3.32 15.62
C LEU A 80 -6.29 -3.31 14.68
N VAL A 81 -7.49 -3.45 15.24
CA VAL A 81 -8.76 -3.31 14.52
C VAL A 81 -9.78 -2.65 15.43
N THR A 82 -10.67 -1.86 14.85
CA THR A 82 -11.78 -1.24 15.55
C THR A 82 -13.12 -1.73 15.02
N ASP A 83 -14.20 -1.49 15.76
CA ASP A 83 -15.56 -1.73 15.23
C ASP A 83 -15.88 -0.85 14.01
N MET A 84 -15.13 0.23 13.81
CA MET A 84 -15.28 1.10 12.64
C MET A 84 -14.80 0.42 11.36
N ASP A 85 -13.73 -0.38 11.41
CA ASP A 85 -13.21 -1.14 10.26
C ASP A 85 -14.30 -2.07 9.70
N LYS A 86 -14.87 -2.92 10.56
CA LYS A 86 -15.92 -3.89 10.20
C LYS A 86 -17.18 -3.22 9.66
N ASN A 87 -17.62 -2.14 10.31
CA ASN A 87 -18.81 -1.40 9.89
C ASN A 87 -18.61 -0.68 8.56
N THR A 88 -17.41 -0.13 8.34
CA THR A 88 -17.03 0.56 7.11
C THR A 88 -16.95 -0.45 5.97
N GLU A 89 -16.26 -1.58 6.15
CA GLU A 89 -16.16 -2.62 5.12
C GLU A 89 -17.53 -3.16 4.72
N LYS A 90 -18.43 -3.39 5.68
CA LYS A 90 -19.80 -3.82 5.40
C LYS A 90 -20.55 -2.84 4.49
N LYS A 91 -20.54 -1.54 4.82
CA LYS A 91 -21.22 -0.50 4.03
C LYS A 91 -20.60 -0.36 2.64
N LEU A 92 -19.27 -0.44 2.55
CA LEU A 92 -18.56 -0.42 1.27
C LEU A 92 -19.00 -1.58 0.40
N ARG A 93 -19.02 -2.82 0.92
CA ARG A 93 -19.48 -4.00 0.17
C ARG A 93 -20.91 -3.84 -0.34
N GLU A 94 -21.82 -3.36 0.51
CA GLU A 94 -23.23 -3.10 0.14
C GLU A 94 -23.33 -2.09 -1.01
N VAL A 95 -22.58 -0.99 -0.95
CA VAL A 95 -22.54 0.02 -2.01
C VAL A 95 -21.90 -0.50 -3.29
N LEU A 96 -20.75 -1.15 -3.21
CA LEU A 96 -20.01 -1.62 -4.38
C LEU A 96 -20.80 -2.67 -5.16
N GLN A 97 -21.60 -3.50 -4.46
CA GLN A 97 -22.49 -4.46 -5.10
C GLN A 97 -23.54 -3.79 -6.02
N THR A 98 -23.91 -2.54 -5.76
CA THR A 98 -24.85 -1.80 -6.64
C THR A 98 -24.20 -1.30 -7.93
N PHE A 99 -22.89 -1.05 -7.91
CA PHE A 99 -22.14 -0.60 -9.09
C PHE A 99 -21.63 -1.76 -9.95
N THR A 100 -21.28 -2.89 -9.32
CA THR A 100 -20.79 -4.07 -10.02
C THR A 100 -21.51 -5.34 -9.55
N PRO A 101 -22.77 -5.55 -9.95
CA PRO A 101 -23.53 -6.73 -9.52
C PRO A 101 -22.82 -8.04 -9.89
N GLY A 102 -22.70 -8.93 -8.91
CA GLY A 102 -22.09 -10.25 -9.08
C GLY A 102 -20.56 -10.27 -8.93
N CYS A 103 -19.93 -9.15 -8.57
CA CYS A 103 -18.52 -9.16 -8.18
C CYS A 103 -18.30 -9.94 -6.88
N THR A 104 -17.09 -10.45 -6.71
CA THR A 104 -16.61 -10.97 -5.43
C THR A 104 -15.79 -9.92 -4.70
N PHE A 105 -15.29 -10.27 -3.51
CA PHE A 105 -14.54 -9.35 -2.68
C PHE A 105 -13.34 -10.03 -2.04
N ILE A 106 -12.30 -9.24 -1.86
CA ILE A 106 -11.18 -9.47 -0.96
C ILE A 106 -11.18 -8.27 -0.02
N GLY A 107 -11.18 -8.50 1.28
CA GLY A 107 -11.12 -7.42 2.26
C GLY A 107 -10.30 -7.84 3.47
N GLU A 108 -9.79 -6.86 4.19
CA GLU A 108 -9.02 -7.10 5.40
C GLU A 108 -9.84 -7.84 6.48
N GLU A 109 -11.11 -7.45 6.66
CA GLU A 109 -11.99 -7.99 7.71
C GLU A 109 -12.91 -9.13 7.23
N GLY A 110 -12.81 -9.52 5.95
CA GLY A 110 -13.81 -10.34 5.29
C GLY A 110 -13.28 -11.55 4.54
N ASN A 111 -14.22 -12.32 3.99
CA ASN A 111 -13.91 -13.48 3.15
C ASN A 111 -13.17 -13.07 1.87
N GLN A 112 -12.23 -13.92 1.48
CA GLN A 112 -11.35 -13.72 0.32
C GLN A 112 -11.80 -14.64 -0.80
N VAL A 113 -12.44 -14.08 -1.83
CA VAL A 113 -12.84 -14.84 -3.02
C VAL A 113 -12.22 -14.20 -4.25
N ILE A 114 -11.13 -14.81 -4.71
CA ILE A 114 -10.44 -14.39 -5.93
C ILE A 114 -11.30 -14.78 -7.14
N SER A 115 -11.62 -13.81 -7.98
CA SER A 115 -12.32 -14.02 -9.25
C SER A 115 -11.84 -13.02 -10.31
N ASP A 116 -12.34 -13.15 -11.54
CA ASP A 116 -12.04 -12.21 -12.62
C ASP A 116 -12.80 -10.88 -12.49
N SER A 117 -13.72 -10.74 -11.54
CA SER A 117 -14.46 -9.50 -11.27
C SER A 117 -14.64 -9.34 -9.78
N MET A 118 -13.74 -8.57 -9.15
CA MET A 118 -13.70 -8.46 -7.70
C MET A 118 -13.31 -7.07 -7.22
N TRP A 119 -13.75 -6.72 -6.01
CA TRP A 119 -13.22 -5.58 -5.29
C TRP A 119 -12.21 -6.02 -4.23
N ILE A 120 -11.13 -5.26 -4.11
CA ILE A 120 -10.17 -5.35 -3.00
C ILE A 120 -10.42 -4.13 -2.11
N ILE A 121 -10.60 -4.36 -0.81
CA ILE A 121 -11.03 -3.33 0.14
C ILE A 121 -10.09 -3.32 1.35
N ASP A 122 -9.56 -2.15 1.66
CA ASP A 122 -9.07 -1.81 2.99
C ASP A 122 -9.99 -0.71 3.56
N PRO A 123 -10.78 -1.01 4.62
CA PRO A 123 -11.68 -0.01 5.19
C PRO A 123 -10.93 1.11 5.92
N ILE A 124 -9.75 0.86 6.50
CA ILE A 124 -8.93 1.84 7.21
C ILE A 124 -7.45 1.44 7.12
N ASP A 125 -6.79 1.80 6.03
CA ASP A 125 -5.33 1.68 5.93
C ASP A 125 -4.69 2.72 6.85
N GLY A 126 -3.72 2.30 7.64
CA GLY A 126 -3.10 3.13 8.68
C GLY A 126 -3.91 3.17 9.98
N THR A 127 -4.52 2.05 10.39
CA THR A 127 -5.31 1.94 11.64
C THR A 127 -4.59 2.48 12.88
N THR A 128 -3.26 2.31 12.96
CA THR A 128 -2.46 2.89 14.06
C THR A 128 -2.51 4.42 14.06
N ASN A 129 -2.41 5.04 12.88
CA ASN A 129 -2.53 6.49 12.74
C ASN A 129 -3.96 6.96 13.02
N PHE A 130 -4.97 6.22 12.54
CA PHE A 130 -6.37 6.47 12.86
C PHE A 130 -6.60 6.51 14.38
N ILE A 131 -6.16 5.48 15.10
CA ILE A 131 -6.36 5.40 16.56
C ILE A 131 -5.62 6.50 17.32
N ASN A 132 -4.35 6.79 16.97
CA ASN A 132 -3.48 7.61 17.81
C ASN A 132 -3.38 9.08 17.39
N ALA A 133 -3.59 9.38 16.11
CA ALA A 133 -3.31 10.70 15.54
C ALA A 133 -4.52 11.33 14.84
N GLN A 134 -5.52 10.54 14.43
CA GLN A 134 -6.67 11.01 13.65
C GLN A 134 -6.26 11.76 12.36
N GLU A 135 -5.10 11.41 11.79
CA GLU A 135 -4.55 11.90 10.53
C GLU A 135 -3.81 10.76 9.81
N GLY A 136 -3.59 10.87 8.49
CA GLY A 136 -2.74 9.92 7.77
C GLY A 136 -3.28 8.48 7.71
N TYR A 137 -4.58 8.33 7.48
CA TYR A 137 -5.26 7.05 7.25
C TYR A 137 -6.23 7.19 6.06
N ALA A 138 -6.55 6.07 5.41
CA ALA A 138 -7.35 6.10 4.19
C ALA A 138 -8.31 4.91 4.03
N ILE A 139 -9.41 5.15 3.29
CA ILE A 139 -10.21 4.06 2.72
C ILE A 139 -9.63 3.71 1.34
N CYS A 140 -9.35 2.42 1.10
CA CYS A 140 -8.77 1.97 -0.16
C CYS A 140 -9.67 0.95 -0.87
N LEU A 141 -9.99 1.22 -2.14
CA LEU A 141 -10.82 0.36 -2.98
C LEU A 141 -10.14 0.14 -4.33
N ALA A 142 -9.99 -1.11 -4.75
CA ALA A 142 -9.55 -1.45 -6.08
C ALA A 142 -10.56 -2.37 -6.76
N TYR A 143 -11.05 -2.00 -7.93
CA TYR A 143 -11.82 -2.91 -8.77
C TYR A 143 -10.90 -3.63 -9.75
N VAL A 144 -10.98 -4.95 -9.73
CA VAL A 144 -10.19 -5.86 -10.54
C VAL A 144 -11.09 -6.50 -11.59
N LYS A 145 -10.68 -6.41 -12.85
CA LYS A 145 -11.31 -7.07 -13.98
C LYS A 145 -10.27 -7.88 -14.76
N ASP A 146 -10.57 -9.13 -15.05
CA ASP A 146 -9.70 -10.06 -15.79
C ASP A 146 -8.29 -10.13 -15.19
N LYS A 147 -8.23 -10.24 -13.85
CA LYS A 147 -6.99 -10.25 -13.04
C LYS A 147 -6.12 -9.00 -13.17
N GLN A 148 -6.72 -7.87 -13.54
CA GLN A 148 -6.03 -6.58 -13.58
C GLN A 148 -6.80 -5.54 -12.77
N PRO A 149 -6.15 -4.83 -11.83
CA PRO A 149 -6.75 -3.66 -11.19
C PRO A 149 -6.98 -2.58 -12.26
N ILE A 150 -8.23 -2.14 -12.44
CA ILE A 150 -8.61 -1.16 -13.47
C ILE A 150 -9.13 0.16 -12.89
N LEU A 151 -9.64 0.16 -11.66
CA LEU A 151 -10.04 1.37 -10.93
C LEU A 151 -9.45 1.29 -9.54
N GLY A 152 -8.77 2.35 -9.11
CA GLY A 152 -8.25 2.51 -7.75
C GLY A 152 -8.81 3.79 -7.13
N ILE A 153 -9.22 3.71 -5.87
CA ILE A 153 -9.74 4.82 -5.07
C ILE A 153 -9.04 4.76 -3.71
N VAL A 154 -8.36 5.83 -3.35
CA VAL A 154 -7.73 6.05 -2.04
C VAL A 154 -8.29 7.36 -1.49
N TYR A 155 -9.12 7.27 -0.47
CA TYR A 155 -9.71 8.44 0.18
C TYR A 155 -8.94 8.74 1.46
N ASP A 156 -8.11 9.77 1.45
CA ASP A 156 -7.52 10.35 2.66
C ASP A 156 -8.62 11.06 3.43
N VAL A 157 -9.10 10.38 4.46
CA VAL A 157 -10.32 10.76 5.16
C VAL A 157 -10.11 12.02 5.98
N ALA A 158 -8.95 12.14 6.64
CA ALA A 158 -8.63 13.29 7.49
C ALA A 158 -8.50 14.57 6.66
N GLU A 159 -7.86 14.48 5.48
CA GLU A 159 -7.63 15.62 4.58
C GLU A 159 -8.77 15.85 3.57
N ASP A 160 -9.87 15.10 3.66
CA ASP A 160 -10.98 15.07 2.69
C ASP A 160 -10.50 15.04 1.20
N THR A 161 -9.45 14.26 0.94
CA THR A 161 -8.80 14.22 -0.37
C THR A 161 -8.99 12.86 -1.04
N MET A 162 -9.64 12.86 -2.20
CA MET A 162 -9.93 11.67 -2.97
C MET A 162 -8.89 11.46 -4.07
N TYR A 163 -7.98 10.50 -3.92
CA TYR A 163 -7.08 10.08 -4.99
C TYR A 163 -7.72 8.93 -5.74
N TRP A 164 -7.93 9.05 -7.04
CA TRP A 164 -8.47 7.94 -7.83
C TRP A 164 -7.88 7.89 -9.23
N ALA A 165 -7.91 6.71 -9.82
CA ALA A 165 -7.38 6.49 -11.15
C ALA A 165 -8.14 5.36 -11.84
N TYR A 166 -8.31 5.50 -13.15
CA TYR A 166 -8.88 4.46 -13.98
C TYR A 166 -7.88 4.15 -15.08
N LYS A 167 -7.59 2.86 -15.28
CA LYS A 167 -6.59 2.39 -16.23
C LYS A 167 -6.81 2.98 -17.63
N GLY A 168 -5.80 3.66 -18.15
CA GLY A 168 -5.81 4.32 -19.46
C GLY A 168 -6.62 5.63 -19.52
N LYS A 169 -7.15 6.13 -18.39
CA LYS A 169 -7.91 7.38 -18.31
C LYS A 169 -7.20 8.46 -17.48
N GLY A 170 -6.14 8.10 -16.77
CA GLY A 170 -5.34 8.98 -15.93
C GLY A 170 -5.64 8.83 -14.44
N ALA A 171 -4.84 9.56 -13.66
CA ALA A 171 -4.99 9.74 -12.22
C ALA A 171 -5.58 11.13 -11.91
N PHE A 172 -6.34 11.21 -10.81
CA PHE A 172 -7.11 12.38 -10.44
C PHE A 172 -7.05 12.61 -8.93
N ILE A 173 -6.89 13.86 -8.52
CA ILE A 173 -7.05 14.31 -7.13
C ILE A 173 -8.36 15.08 -7.07
N ASN A 174 -9.31 14.58 -6.30
CA ASN A 174 -10.70 15.01 -6.32
C ASN A 174 -11.26 14.97 -7.74
N ASN A 175 -11.47 16.14 -8.35
CA ASN A 175 -12.00 16.27 -9.71
C ASN A 175 -10.94 16.73 -10.73
N GLU A 176 -9.69 16.93 -10.29
CA GLU A 176 -8.61 17.48 -11.11
C GLU A 176 -7.67 16.38 -11.58
N LYS A 177 -7.36 16.37 -12.89
CA LYS A 177 -6.44 15.39 -13.46
C LYS A 177 -5.01 15.73 -13.06
N VAL A 178 -4.23 14.71 -12.74
CA VAL A 178 -2.79 14.87 -12.50
C VAL A 178 -2.06 14.95 -13.84
N GLU A 179 -1.48 16.12 -14.12
CA GLU A 179 -0.67 16.37 -15.32
C GLU A 179 0.79 16.63 -14.93
N LYS A 180 1.46 15.59 -14.41
CA LYS A 180 2.83 15.70 -13.95
C LYS A 180 3.63 14.45 -14.31
N GLU A 181 4.86 14.67 -14.79
CA GLU A 181 5.83 13.59 -14.96
C GLU A 181 6.59 13.32 -13.66
N LEU A 182 6.80 12.04 -13.36
CA LEU A 182 7.61 11.65 -12.22
C LEU A 182 9.08 11.99 -12.45
N PRO A 183 9.77 12.57 -11.45
CA PRO A 183 11.15 12.95 -11.61
C PRO A 183 12.05 11.70 -11.68
N LYS A 184 12.95 11.68 -12.66
CA LYS A 184 14.02 10.68 -12.77
C LYS A 184 15.29 11.27 -12.17
N ARG A 185 15.69 10.80 -10.99
CA ARG A 185 16.81 11.35 -10.23
C ARG A 185 17.84 10.26 -9.93
N PRO A 186 19.13 10.61 -9.79
CA PRO A 186 20.10 9.68 -9.23
C PRO A 186 19.77 9.39 -7.76
N LEU A 187 20.16 8.20 -7.28
CA LEU A 187 19.85 7.72 -5.92
C LEU A 187 20.20 8.73 -4.82
N SER A 188 21.33 9.43 -4.96
CA SER A 188 21.81 10.48 -4.03
C SER A 188 20.85 11.66 -3.84
N GLN A 189 19.87 11.82 -4.72
CA GLN A 189 18.85 12.85 -4.61
C GLN A 189 17.50 12.31 -4.17
N CYS A 190 17.32 10.99 -4.14
CA CYS A 190 16.06 10.35 -3.80
C CYS A 190 15.71 10.54 -2.33
N VAL A 191 14.43 10.82 -2.07
CA VAL A 191 13.80 10.70 -0.75
C VAL A 191 12.99 9.42 -0.75
N TRP A 192 13.12 8.58 0.26
CA TRP A 192 12.43 7.30 0.30
C TRP A 192 11.67 7.08 1.59
N GLU A 193 10.82 6.07 1.57
CA GLU A 193 9.95 5.75 2.68
C GLU A 193 9.94 4.25 2.98
N ALA A 194 10.09 3.90 4.26
CA ALA A 194 9.91 2.55 4.78
C ALA A 194 9.54 2.59 6.27
N SER A 195 8.84 1.56 6.75
CA SER A 195 8.56 1.41 8.18
C SER A 195 9.78 0.89 8.95
N LEU A 196 9.86 1.17 10.25
CA LEU A 196 10.90 0.58 11.10
C LEU A 196 10.86 -0.96 11.07
N ASN A 197 9.67 -1.56 11.00
CA ASN A 197 9.52 -3.01 10.85
C ASN A 197 10.19 -3.52 9.56
N THR A 198 10.04 -2.80 8.45
CA THR A 198 10.72 -3.13 7.19
C THR A 198 12.24 -3.09 7.35
N LEU A 199 12.78 -2.08 8.05
CA LEU A 199 14.21 -1.97 8.32
C LEU A 199 14.73 -3.06 9.27
N LEU A 200 13.90 -3.55 10.21
CA LEU A 200 14.26 -4.67 11.09
C LEU A 200 14.36 -5.99 10.32
N VAL A 201 13.47 -6.21 9.34
CA VAL A 201 13.51 -7.41 8.49
C VAL A 201 14.69 -7.35 7.50
N PHE A 202 14.97 -6.16 6.95
CA PHE A 202 16.02 -5.93 5.96
C PHE A 202 17.04 -4.89 6.47
N PRO A 203 17.91 -5.23 7.43
CA PRO A 203 18.79 -4.26 8.08
C PRO A 203 19.80 -3.60 7.15
N LYS A 204 20.14 -4.23 6.01
CA LYS A 204 21.02 -3.62 5.00
C LYS A 204 20.42 -2.36 4.36
N LEU A 205 19.10 -2.18 4.39
CA LEU A 205 18.46 -0.95 3.92
C LEU A 205 18.94 0.29 4.70
N ILE A 206 19.49 0.12 5.90
CA ILE A 206 20.09 1.22 6.66
C ILE A 206 21.28 1.84 5.90
N ASP A 207 21.97 1.09 5.04
CA ASP A 207 23.07 1.62 4.24
C ASP A 207 22.59 2.63 3.17
N LEU A 208 21.31 2.58 2.77
CA LEU A 208 20.72 3.55 1.85
C LEU A 208 20.70 4.97 2.43
N PHE A 209 20.74 5.14 3.75
CA PHE A 209 20.81 6.47 4.36
C PHE A 209 22.06 7.25 3.94
N GLN A 210 23.15 6.56 3.59
CA GLN A 210 24.38 7.20 3.11
C GLN A 210 24.35 7.49 1.59
N GLN A 211 23.38 6.92 0.88
CA GLN A 211 23.28 7.00 -0.58
C GLN A 211 22.05 7.76 -1.06
N THR A 212 21.20 8.22 -0.15
CA THR A 212 19.94 8.91 -0.45
C THR A 212 19.86 10.24 0.28
N ARG A 213 18.94 11.11 -0.16
CA ARG A 213 18.75 12.44 0.42
C ARG A 213 18.02 12.39 1.75
N GLY A 214 17.14 11.43 1.95
CA GLY A 214 16.42 11.30 3.21
C GLY A 214 15.40 10.18 3.24
N HIS A 215 15.01 9.83 4.46
CA HIS A 215 14.04 8.78 4.77
C HIS A 215 12.78 9.39 5.39
N ARG A 216 11.63 8.73 5.21
CA ARG A 216 10.33 9.02 5.81
C ARG A 216 9.69 7.72 6.31
N SER A 217 8.68 7.84 7.18
CA SER A 217 7.82 6.73 7.61
C SER A 217 6.45 7.32 7.95
N ARG A 218 5.46 7.19 7.05
CA ARG A 218 4.11 7.76 7.20
C ARG A 218 3.16 6.86 7.98
N GLY A 219 3.34 5.54 7.91
CA GLY A 219 2.50 4.58 8.64
C GLY A 219 1.16 4.23 7.96
N CYS A 220 0.98 4.57 6.68
CA CYS A 220 -0.21 4.20 5.89
C CYS A 220 0.26 3.88 4.46
N CYS A 221 0.09 2.63 4.03
CA CYS A 221 0.73 2.09 2.82
C CYS A 221 0.28 2.83 1.56
N SER A 222 -1.02 2.93 1.38
CA SER A 222 -1.67 3.60 0.25
C SER A 222 -1.24 5.05 0.12
N LEU A 223 -1.20 5.81 1.22
CA LEU A 223 -0.76 7.21 1.20
C LEU A 223 0.75 7.37 0.93
N SER A 224 1.57 6.40 1.32
CA SER A 224 3.00 6.35 0.94
C SER A 224 3.18 6.06 -0.57
N VAL A 225 2.34 5.20 -1.14
CA VAL A 225 2.30 4.96 -2.59
C VAL A 225 1.80 6.19 -3.35
N ILE A 226 0.75 6.87 -2.87
CA ILE A 226 0.28 8.15 -3.44
C ILE A 226 1.38 9.22 -3.36
N SER A 227 2.08 9.33 -2.22
CA SER A 227 3.22 10.25 -2.07
C SER A 227 4.29 10.01 -3.14
N THR A 228 4.57 8.75 -3.44
CA THR A 228 5.50 8.35 -4.50
C THR A 228 4.93 8.69 -5.88
N ALA A 229 3.67 8.40 -6.15
CA ALA A 229 2.99 8.73 -7.40
C ALA A 229 2.88 10.25 -7.69
N LEU A 230 2.99 11.10 -6.66
CA LEU A 230 3.03 12.56 -6.80
C LEU A 230 4.45 13.13 -6.84
N GLY A 231 5.47 12.28 -6.72
CA GLY A 231 6.89 12.65 -6.68
C GLY A 231 7.31 13.41 -5.42
N LYS A 232 6.59 13.23 -4.30
CA LYS A 232 6.96 13.75 -2.97
C LYS A 232 8.04 12.86 -2.33
N THR A 233 7.97 11.56 -2.58
CA THR A 233 9.00 10.54 -2.35
C THR A 233 9.35 9.91 -3.69
N ASP A 234 10.55 9.36 -3.83
CA ASP A 234 11.05 8.74 -5.07
C ASP A 234 10.84 7.22 -5.09
N PHE A 235 10.82 6.59 -3.91
CA PHE A 235 10.37 5.21 -3.74
C PHE A 235 9.84 4.94 -2.34
N TYR A 236 8.97 3.94 -2.25
CA TYR A 236 8.42 3.40 -1.04
C TYR A 236 8.62 1.89 -1.03
N LEU A 237 8.98 1.32 0.11
CA LEU A 237 8.98 -0.11 0.31
C LEU A 237 8.38 -0.47 1.65
N THR A 238 7.63 -1.56 1.64
CA THR A 238 7.07 -2.13 2.85
C THR A 238 7.13 -3.63 2.79
N GLU A 239 7.60 -4.19 3.89
CA GLU A 239 7.39 -5.58 4.21
C GLU A 239 5.98 -5.76 4.81
N GLN A 240 5.47 -6.99 4.82
CA GLN A 240 4.16 -7.34 5.40
C GLN A 240 2.90 -6.81 4.71
N ALA A 241 3.03 -6.11 3.58
CA ALA A 241 1.85 -5.61 2.88
C ALA A 241 1.04 -6.73 2.22
N LYS A 242 -0.28 -6.65 2.33
CA LYS A 242 -1.26 -7.49 1.66
C LYS A 242 -1.86 -6.73 0.49
N CYS A 243 -2.55 -7.43 -0.41
CA CYS A 243 -3.04 -6.81 -1.64
C CYS A 243 -3.97 -5.60 -1.42
N TRP A 244 -4.71 -5.54 -0.32
CA TRP A 244 -5.59 -4.40 -0.02
C TRP A 244 -4.83 -3.11 0.34
N ASP A 245 -3.63 -3.22 0.92
CA ASP A 245 -2.81 -2.08 1.32
C ASP A 245 -2.31 -1.25 0.11
N TYR A 246 -2.08 -1.90 -1.04
CA TYR A 246 -1.49 -1.25 -2.21
C TYR A 246 -2.35 -1.28 -3.47
N ALA A 247 -3.29 -2.22 -3.64
CA ALA A 247 -3.94 -2.40 -4.94
C ALA A 247 -4.63 -1.13 -5.47
N ALA A 248 -5.25 -0.35 -4.59
CA ALA A 248 -5.92 0.89 -4.99
C ALA A 248 -4.92 1.97 -5.41
N ALA A 249 -3.91 2.21 -4.57
CA ALA A 249 -2.88 3.22 -4.81
C ALA A 249 -1.97 2.86 -6.00
N ASP A 250 -1.81 1.57 -6.29
CA ASP A 250 -1.00 1.05 -7.38
C ASP A 250 -1.61 1.38 -8.76
N VAL A 251 -2.94 1.42 -8.89
CA VAL A 251 -3.60 1.92 -10.12
C VAL A 251 -3.22 3.39 -10.34
N PHE A 252 -3.28 4.19 -9.27
CA PHE A 252 -2.91 5.60 -9.31
C PHE A 252 -1.44 5.80 -9.67
N LEU A 253 -0.54 5.04 -9.04
CA LEU A 253 0.89 5.05 -9.34
C LEU A 253 1.17 4.77 -10.82
N LYS A 254 0.54 3.75 -11.39
CA LYS A 254 0.72 3.36 -12.80
C LYS A 254 0.22 4.42 -13.77
N GLU A 255 -0.92 5.05 -13.50
CA GLU A 255 -1.43 6.16 -14.32
C GLU A 255 -0.55 7.42 -14.20
N CYS A 256 0.20 7.57 -13.10
CA CYS A 256 1.27 8.56 -12.94
C CYS A 256 2.62 8.11 -13.56
N GLN A 257 2.65 7.02 -14.32
CA GLN A 257 3.87 6.45 -14.94
C GLN A 257 4.91 5.91 -13.94
N GLY A 258 4.50 5.69 -12.68
CA GLY A 258 5.28 4.96 -11.70
C GLY A 258 5.21 3.47 -11.94
N ILE A 259 6.05 2.72 -11.23
CA ILE A 259 6.09 1.26 -11.31
C ILE A 259 6.10 0.64 -9.92
N SER A 260 5.66 -0.59 -9.85
CA SER A 260 5.68 -1.38 -8.63
C SER A 260 6.21 -2.78 -8.85
N TRP A 261 6.64 -3.40 -7.75
CA TRP A 261 7.11 -4.77 -7.73
C TRP A 261 6.69 -5.44 -6.42
N CYS A 262 6.24 -6.69 -6.52
CA CYS A 262 5.92 -7.54 -5.39
C CYS A 262 6.79 -8.79 -5.40
N LYS A 263 7.20 -9.29 -4.23
CA LYS A 263 7.97 -10.54 -4.11
C LYS A 263 7.13 -11.79 -4.37
N LYS A 264 5.91 -11.83 -3.82
CA LYS A 264 4.88 -12.85 -4.05
C LYS A 264 3.85 -12.36 -5.07
N ASP A 265 2.85 -13.20 -5.34
CA ASP A 265 1.70 -12.85 -6.19
C ASP A 265 1.05 -11.52 -5.77
N TYR A 266 0.62 -10.73 -6.75
CA TYR A 266 0.05 -9.40 -6.55
C TYR A 266 -1.28 -9.44 -5.77
N PHE A 267 -2.08 -10.48 -5.93
CA PHE A 267 -3.34 -10.65 -5.21
C PHE A 267 -3.16 -11.46 -3.92
N SER A 268 -1.93 -11.62 -3.44
CA SER A 268 -1.67 -12.33 -2.21
C SER A 268 -2.32 -11.62 -1.02
N CYS A 269 -3.10 -12.37 -0.26
CA CYS A 269 -3.64 -11.96 1.03
C CYS A 269 -2.67 -12.27 2.19
N GLU A 270 -1.51 -12.83 1.86
CA GLU A 270 -0.41 -13.09 2.79
C GLU A 270 0.59 -11.92 2.77
N PRO A 271 1.30 -11.68 3.88
CA PRO A 271 2.42 -10.72 3.95
C PRO A 271 3.34 -10.78 2.72
N ASN A 272 3.49 -9.66 2.02
CA ASN A 272 4.29 -9.51 0.82
C ASN A 272 5.27 -8.33 0.96
N LEU A 273 6.40 -8.42 0.27
CA LEU A 273 7.27 -7.27 0.09
C LEU A 273 6.81 -6.53 -1.16
N TYR A 274 6.34 -5.30 -0.96
CA TYR A 274 5.90 -4.39 -2.01
C TYR A 274 6.87 -3.22 -2.13
N ILE A 275 7.19 -2.83 -3.37
CA ILE A 275 7.99 -1.66 -3.70
C ILE A 275 7.22 -0.83 -4.73
N ALA A 276 7.09 0.47 -4.48
CA ALA A 276 6.66 1.47 -5.45
C ALA A 276 7.83 2.42 -5.74
N ALA A 277 8.07 2.75 -7.02
CA ALA A 277 9.15 3.65 -7.40
C ALA A 277 8.85 4.38 -8.71
N HIS A 278 9.62 5.41 -9.00
CA HIS A 278 9.52 6.12 -10.30
C HIS A 278 10.12 5.32 -11.46
N THR A 279 11.09 4.43 -11.22
CA THR A 279 11.82 3.74 -12.29
C THR A 279 12.24 2.32 -11.91
N GLN A 280 12.46 1.47 -12.92
CA GLN A 280 12.92 0.08 -12.72
C GLN A 280 14.31 0.03 -12.12
N GLU A 281 15.19 0.95 -12.52
CA GLU A 281 16.55 1.05 -12.01
C GLU A 281 16.57 1.23 -10.48
N VAL A 282 15.67 2.04 -9.94
CA VAL A 282 15.51 2.22 -8.49
C VAL A 282 15.05 0.91 -7.82
N ILE A 283 14.09 0.20 -8.40
CA ILE A 283 13.65 -1.11 -7.86
C ILE A 283 14.81 -2.12 -7.85
N GLU A 284 15.56 -2.23 -8.94
CA GLU A 284 16.70 -3.16 -9.00
C GLU A 284 17.80 -2.77 -8.02
N THR A 285 18.07 -1.47 -7.84
CA THR A 285 19.03 -0.99 -6.84
C THR A 285 18.58 -1.37 -5.42
N ILE A 286 17.30 -1.17 -5.07
CA ILE A 286 16.77 -1.51 -3.73
C ILE A 286 16.89 -3.01 -3.47
N LYS A 287 16.70 -3.85 -4.48
CA LYS A 287 16.80 -5.31 -4.34
C LYS A 287 18.18 -5.81 -3.93
N GLU A 288 19.23 -5.03 -4.15
CA GLU A 288 20.59 -5.36 -3.68
C GLU A 288 20.73 -5.27 -2.14
N TYR A 289 19.78 -4.60 -1.47
CA TYR A 289 19.73 -4.39 -0.02
C TYR A 289 18.70 -5.29 0.70
N LEU A 290 17.95 -6.11 -0.03
CA LEU A 290 16.97 -7.07 0.52
C LEU A 290 17.62 -8.42 0.84
#